data_AF-A0A7X2IKA8-F1
#
_entry.id   AF-A0A7X2IKA8-F1
#
_cell.length_a   1.000
_cell.length_b   1.000
_cell.length_c   1.000
_cell.angle_alpha   90.00
_cell.angle_beta   90.00
_cell.angle_gamma   90.00
#
_symmetry.space_group_name_H-M   'P 1'
#
loop_
_entity.id
_entity.type
_entity.pdbx_description
1 polymer ?
#
loop_
_entity_poly.entity_id
_entity_poly.type
_entity_poly.pdbx_seq_one_letter_code
_entity_poly.pdbx_strand_id
1 'polypeptide(L)'
;MTFISYSQNFEDVLLWRALGKIQHGFYIDVGANDPELHSVTKAFYDAGWHGVNVEPMPSYRQPFVEQRPRDINLTCAAGAEQGEITLFDVPSMNGWASTDAAVAKEHRAEGYDVTEVKVPMRTLADICAEHAQGEIHFLKIDVEGFEGEVLKGMDFQRWRPWVLVIEATLPGQRTTNHETWEHLVLPHGYRYAYFDGLNRYYVADEHSELLAALDIQPNVFDEFITHHLDKAWAKGKDLSRQVKEGWERIEQLDGYANELSGNLDQSQQDNAKLHQALESEQAHSAKVTDELLQTQVKLHALEARAEALQATLNSTDAWGKDLEQRLLAVYASTSWRITAPMRFIMRRGDNSPANLVKRKAKGALRRGLKWLTSRESLRRATLPIIARSPWLQQKVAATLAAAKSATAPDAQTAPDVPELLRALPQSARTVLADLQRAFEQQAKH
;
A
#
# COMPACT_ATOMS: atom_id res chain seq x y z
N MET A 1 27.80 8.89 -37.49
CA MET A 1 26.75 9.72 -36.87
C MET A 1 26.04 10.42 -38.00
N THR A 2 24.72 10.51 -37.97
CA THR A 2 23.92 11.25 -38.97
C THR A 2 24.28 12.75 -38.88
N PHE A 3 24.51 13.40 -40.03
CA PHE A 3 24.77 14.84 -40.07
C PHE A 3 23.49 15.61 -39.72
N ILE A 4 23.59 16.66 -38.90
CA ILE A 4 22.44 17.48 -38.52
C ILE A 4 22.56 18.80 -39.28
N SER A 5 21.61 19.05 -40.19
CA SER A 5 21.51 20.28 -40.94
C SER A 5 20.74 21.34 -40.16
N TYR A 6 21.31 22.52 -40.03
CA TYR A 6 20.76 23.70 -39.39
C TYR A 6 20.28 24.74 -40.40
N SER A 7 20.74 24.67 -41.65
CA SER A 7 20.43 25.65 -42.69
C SER A 7 19.03 25.50 -43.29
N GLN A 8 18.54 26.53 -44.00
CA GLN A 8 17.20 26.56 -44.58
C GLN A 8 17.06 25.73 -45.85
N ASN A 9 18.07 25.78 -46.71
CA ASN A 9 18.05 25.17 -48.03
C ASN A 9 19.17 24.12 -48.22
N PHE A 10 19.60 23.50 -47.11
CA PHE A 10 20.60 22.43 -47.06
C PHE A 10 21.98 22.82 -47.62
N GLU A 11 22.31 24.11 -47.60
CA GLU A 11 23.62 24.66 -47.91
C GLU A 11 24.73 23.98 -47.10
N ASP A 12 24.47 23.76 -45.81
CA ASP A 12 25.42 23.12 -44.90
C ASP A 12 25.68 21.65 -45.26
N VAL A 13 24.66 20.92 -45.72
CA VAL A 13 24.79 19.54 -46.22
C VAL A 13 25.66 19.50 -47.47
N LEU A 14 25.42 20.40 -48.43
CA LEU A 14 26.16 20.43 -49.68
C LEU A 14 27.63 20.81 -49.44
N LEU A 15 27.88 21.83 -48.60
CA LEU A 15 29.22 22.18 -48.15
C LEU A 15 29.88 21.02 -47.39
N TRP A 16 29.14 20.30 -46.53
CA TRP A 16 29.67 19.19 -45.76
C TRP A 16 30.08 18.01 -46.65
N ARG A 17 29.34 17.76 -47.73
CA ARG A 17 29.72 16.77 -48.74
C ARG A 17 31.08 17.11 -49.37
N ALA A 18 31.32 18.37 -49.69
CA ALA A 18 32.57 18.83 -50.29
C ALA A 18 33.74 18.91 -49.29
N LEU A 19 33.47 19.40 -48.07
CA LEU A 19 34.50 19.86 -47.13
C LEU A 19 34.58 19.05 -45.83
N GLY A 20 33.64 18.15 -45.54
CA GLY A 20 33.50 17.48 -44.24
C GLY A 20 34.67 16.55 -43.84
N LYS A 21 35.63 16.31 -44.74
CA LYS A 21 36.88 15.60 -44.44
C LYS A 21 37.94 16.49 -43.77
N ILE A 22 37.76 17.81 -43.85
CA ILE A 22 38.69 18.79 -43.31
C ILE A 22 38.42 18.97 -41.82
N GLN A 23 39.50 18.98 -41.05
CA GLN A 23 39.44 19.16 -39.60
C GLN A 23 39.79 20.61 -39.26
N HIS A 24 39.01 21.21 -38.36
CA HIS A 24 39.23 22.58 -37.87
C HIS A 24 39.29 23.63 -38.98
N GLY A 25 38.46 23.48 -40.02
CA GLY A 25 38.40 24.44 -41.11
C GLY A 25 37.89 25.81 -40.66
N PHE A 26 38.01 26.77 -41.56
CA PHE A 26 37.71 28.19 -41.33
C PHE A 26 36.68 28.70 -42.33
N TYR A 27 35.63 29.36 -41.83
CA TYR A 27 34.58 29.98 -42.65
C TYR A 27 34.44 31.47 -42.38
N ILE A 28 33.82 32.16 -43.32
CA ILE A 28 33.32 33.52 -43.13
C ILE A 28 31.84 33.51 -43.50
N ASP A 29 30.99 34.02 -42.61
CA ASP A 29 29.54 34.08 -42.75
C ASP A 29 29.07 35.54 -42.69
N VAL A 30 28.66 36.09 -43.82
CA VAL A 30 28.19 37.46 -43.95
C VAL A 30 26.67 37.47 -44.03
N GLY A 31 26.04 38.17 -43.08
CA GLY A 31 24.61 38.02 -42.81
C GLY A 31 24.35 36.72 -42.05
N ALA A 32 25.10 36.54 -40.95
CA ALA A 32 25.05 35.31 -40.16
C ALA A 32 23.74 35.15 -39.37
N ASN A 33 23.03 36.26 -39.09
CA ASN A 33 21.71 36.30 -38.45
C ASN A 33 21.65 35.55 -37.11
N ASP A 34 21.11 34.32 -37.06
CA ASP A 34 20.98 33.55 -35.82
C ASP A 34 22.12 32.50 -35.70
N PRO A 35 22.75 32.34 -34.52
CA PRO A 35 23.86 31.40 -34.33
C PRO A 35 23.50 29.92 -34.45
N GLU A 36 22.21 29.56 -34.43
CA GLU A 36 21.73 28.18 -34.52
C GLU A 36 20.64 28.02 -35.58
N LEU A 37 19.61 28.86 -35.56
CA LEU A 37 18.47 28.76 -36.46
C LEU A 37 18.88 29.19 -37.86
N HIS A 38 18.66 28.34 -38.86
CA HIS A 38 18.94 28.63 -40.26
C HIS A 38 20.44 28.86 -40.57
N SER A 39 21.32 28.54 -39.62
CA SER A 39 22.76 28.76 -39.75
C SER A 39 23.42 27.74 -40.67
N VAL A 40 24.10 28.22 -41.72
CA VAL A 40 24.93 27.40 -42.60
C VAL A 40 26.20 26.91 -41.89
N THR A 41 26.67 27.66 -40.90
CA THR A 41 27.94 27.41 -40.21
C THR A 41 27.79 26.62 -38.92
N LYS A 42 26.56 26.37 -38.43
CA LYS A 42 26.34 25.73 -37.13
C LYS A 42 26.87 24.30 -37.07
N ALA A 43 26.57 23.50 -38.09
CA ALA A 43 27.03 22.11 -38.17
C ALA A 43 28.58 22.00 -38.20
N PHE A 44 29.24 22.89 -38.94
CA PHE A 44 30.70 22.95 -39.04
C PHE A 44 31.33 23.27 -37.68
N TYR A 45 30.81 24.27 -36.99
CA TYR A 45 31.30 24.64 -35.66
C TYR A 45 31.13 23.52 -34.65
N ASP A 46 30.00 22.82 -34.65
CA ASP A 46 29.79 21.65 -33.78
C ASP A 46 30.81 20.53 -34.09
N ALA A 47 31.26 20.44 -35.34
CA ALA A 47 32.35 19.58 -35.79
C ALA A 47 33.77 20.13 -35.51
N GLY A 48 33.89 21.21 -34.74
CA GLY A 48 35.17 21.78 -34.30
C GLY A 48 35.77 22.83 -35.23
N TRP A 49 35.03 23.28 -36.25
CA TRP A 49 35.41 24.43 -37.06
C TRP A 49 35.21 25.74 -36.27
N HIS A 50 35.78 26.81 -36.80
CA HIS A 50 35.62 28.16 -36.28
C HIS A 50 35.74 29.16 -37.42
N GLY A 51 35.23 30.38 -37.23
CA GLY A 51 35.27 31.37 -38.30
C GLY A 51 34.92 32.78 -37.86
N VAL A 52 34.54 33.59 -38.84
CA VAL A 52 34.04 34.94 -38.63
C VAL A 52 32.55 34.99 -38.97
N ASN A 53 31.73 35.43 -38.02
CA ASN A 53 30.33 35.74 -38.25
C ASN A 53 30.18 37.27 -38.30
N VAL A 54 29.63 37.79 -39.39
CA VAL A 54 29.37 39.22 -39.59
C VAL A 54 27.86 39.41 -39.55
N GLU A 55 27.37 39.96 -38.44
CA GLU A 55 25.94 40.21 -38.20
C GLU A 55 25.75 41.62 -37.62
N PRO A 56 25.20 42.57 -38.38
CA PRO A 56 25.08 43.96 -37.93
C PRO A 56 24.06 44.17 -36.81
N MET A 57 23.03 43.31 -36.68
CA MET A 57 21.94 43.55 -35.74
C MET A 57 22.35 43.34 -34.28
N PRO A 58 22.21 44.37 -33.42
CA PRO A 58 22.60 44.28 -32.02
C PRO A 58 21.87 43.17 -31.24
N SER A 59 20.66 42.80 -31.65
CA SER A 59 19.85 41.74 -31.05
C SER A 59 20.54 40.37 -31.08
N TYR A 60 21.36 40.08 -32.10
CA TYR A 60 22.05 38.80 -32.24
C TYR A 60 23.43 38.76 -31.57
N ARG A 61 23.96 39.91 -31.15
CA ARG A 61 25.29 39.98 -30.51
C ARG A 61 25.42 39.04 -29.31
N GLN A 62 24.46 39.10 -28.38
CA GLN A 62 24.53 38.30 -27.16
C GLN A 62 24.37 36.80 -27.45
N PRO A 63 23.38 36.35 -28.26
CA PRO A 63 23.29 34.97 -28.72
C PRO A 63 24.59 34.43 -29.32
N PHE A 64 25.25 35.18 -30.20
CA PHE A 64 26.54 34.76 -30.79
C PHE A 64 27.64 34.61 -29.75
N VAL A 65 27.79 35.56 -28.82
CA VAL A 65 28.80 35.47 -27.75
C VAL A 65 28.60 34.24 -26.87
N GLU A 66 27.35 33.89 -26.57
CA GLU A 66 27.01 32.75 -25.71
C GLU A 66 27.15 31.40 -26.43
N GLN A 67 26.68 31.31 -27.67
CA GLN A 67 26.56 30.04 -28.40
C GLN A 67 27.75 29.75 -29.32
N ARG A 68 28.45 30.79 -29.76
CA ARG A 68 29.58 30.73 -30.72
C ARG A 68 30.89 31.29 -30.15
N PRO A 69 31.32 30.92 -28.92
CA PRO A 69 32.51 31.51 -28.30
C PRO A 69 33.85 31.21 -28.99
N ARG A 70 33.94 30.21 -29.88
CA ARG A 70 35.15 29.99 -30.70
C ARG A 70 35.21 30.88 -31.94
N ASP A 71 34.07 31.43 -32.36
CA ASP A 71 33.99 32.31 -33.52
C ASP A 71 34.33 33.74 -33.15
N ILE A 72 34.80 34.48 -34.15
CA ILE A 72 34.92 35.92 -34.10
C ILE A 72 33.57 36.50 -34.56
N ASN A 73 32.81 37.05 -33.62
CA ASN A 73 31.46 37.56 -33.88
C ASN A 73 31.48 39.09 -33.98
N LEU A 74 31.30 39.62 -35.19
CA LEU A 74 31.41 41.04 -35.51
C LEU A 74 30.04 41.69 -35.64
N THR A 75 29.78 42.71 -34.82
CA THR A 75 28.55 43.54 -34.89
C THR A 75 28.75 44.71 -35.87
N CYS A 76 28.88 44.40 -37.15
CA CYS A 76 29.00 45.38 -38.23
C CYS A 76 28.41 44.82 -39.53
N ALA A 77 28.10 45.69 -40.48
CA ALA A 77 27.79 45.32 -41.86
C ALA A 77 29.10 45.11 -42.66
N ALA A 78 29.04 44.30 -43.71
CA ALA A 78 30.07 44.25 -44.73
C ALA A 78 29.63 45.05 -45.96
N GLY A 79 30.54 45.77 -46.62
CA GLY A 79 30.23 46.56 -47.80
C GLY A 79 31.47 47.00 -48.57
N ALA A 80 31.28 47.89 -49.56
CA ALA A 80 32.33 48.30 -50.49
C ALA A 80 33.41 49.19 -49.84
N GLU A 81 33.08 49.87 -48.75
CA GLU A 81 33.98 50.78 -48.04
C GLU A 81 33.77 50.73 -46.51
N GLN A 82 34.71 51.29 -45.76
CA GLN A 82 34.55 51.46 -44.31
C GLN A 82 33.68 52.69 -44.01
N GLY A 83 32.80 52.60 -43.01
CA GLY A 83 31.97 53.73 -42.62
C GLY A 83 30.83 53.33 -41.68
N GLU A 84 29.66 53.94 -41.88
CA GLU A 84 28.42 53.60 -41.21
C GLU A 84 27.32 53.38 -42.26
N ILE A 85 26.40 52.47 -41.99
CA ILE A 85 25.21 52.24 -42.81
C ILE A 85 23.97 52.22 -41.93
N THR A 86 22.85 52.68 -42.47
CA THR A 86 21.54 52.58 -41.81
C THR A 86 20.85 51.32 -42.29
N LEU A 87 20.41 50.50 -41.36
CA LEU A 87 19.57 49.33 -41.58
C LEU A 87 18.16 49.61 -41.09
N PHE A 88 17.18 49.10 -41.83
CA PHE A 88 15.76 49.16 -41.54
C PHE A 88 15.31 47.77 -41.09
N ASP A 89 15.14 47.60 -39.79
CA ASP A 89 14.79 46.32 -39.18
C ASP A 89 13.28 46.23 -38.89
N VAL A 90 12.73 45.03 -39.02
CA VAL A 90 11.37 44.67 -38.63
C VAL A 90 11.48 43.70 -37.45
N PRO A 91 11.46 44.17 -36.18
CA PRO A 91 11.80 43.33 -35.03
C PRO A 91 10.90 42.09 -34.85
N SER A 92 9.70 42.09 -35.45
CA SER A 92 8.78 40.95 -35.45
C SER A 92 9.11 39.86 -36.47
N MET A 93 10.04 40.09 -37.41
CA MET A 93 10.36 39.20 -38.53
C MET A 93 11.88 39.00 -38.62
N ASN A 94 12.35 37.79 -38.30
CA ASN A 94 13.78 37.47 -38.37
C ASN A 94 14.29 37.49 -39.82
N GLY A 95 15.46 38.12 -40.03
CA GLY A 95 16.15 38.15 -41.33
C GLY A 95 15.66 39.23 -42.29
N TRP A 96 14.68 40.07 -41.93
CA TRP A 96 14.11 41.08 -42.84
C TRP A 96 14.80 42.45 -42.79
N ALA A 97 15.95 42.56 -42.12
CA ALA A 97 16.68 43.81 -42.04
C ALA A 97 17.24 44.18 -43.42
N SER A 98 16.88 45.36 -43.92
CA SER A 98 17.30 45.81 -45.26
C SER A 98 18.05 47.14 -45.19
N THR A 99 18.94 47.38 -46.16
CA THR A 99 19.56 48.70 -46.38
C THR A 99 18.67 49.62 -47.23
N ASP A 100 17.61 49.11 -47.84
CA ASP A 100 16.76 49.88 -48.77
C ASP A 100 15.59 50.57 -48.04
N ALA A 101 15.61 51.91 -48.06
CA ALA A 101 14.56 52.73 -47.49
C ALA A 101 13.19 52.55 -48.21
N ALA A 102 13.18 52.09 -49.46
CA ALA A 102 11.96 51.77 -50.19
C ALA A 102 11.27 50.52 -49.62
N VAL A 103 12.03 49.47 -49.33
CA VAL A 103 11.56 48.24 -48.67
C VAL A 103 10.99 48.59 -47.29
N ALA A 104 11.71 49.40 -46.52
CA ALA A 104 11.23 49.92 -45.23
C ALA A 104 9.90 50.67 -45.34
N LYS A 105 9.69 51.42 -46.41
CA LYS A 105 8.43 52.15 -46.66
C LYS A 105 7.29 51.20 -47.00
N GLU A 106 7.55 50.16 -47.78
CA GLU A 106 6.58 49.12 -48.12
C GLU A 106 6.13 48.35 -46.87
N HIS A 107 7.07 47.88 -46.04
CA HIS A 107 6.73 47.20 -44.78
C HIS A 107 5.93 48.07 -43.80
N ARG A 108 6.25 49.37 -43.71
CA ARG A 108 5.43 50.32 -42.93
C ARG A 108 4.00 50.43 -43.50
N ALA A 109 3.85 50.39 -44.82
CA ALA A 109 2.53 50.43 -45.47
C ALA A 109 1.73 49.13 -45.26
N GLU A 110 2.41 47.99 -45.13
CA GLU A 110 1.83 46.69 -44.76
C GLU A 110 1.46 46.59 -43.27
N GLY A 111 1.86 47.58 -42.46
CA GLY A 111 1.52 47.68 -41.04
C GLY A 111 2.57 47.14 -40.08
N TYR A 112 3.77 46.82 -40.56
CA TYR A 112 4.88 46.43 -39.70
C TYR A 112 5.53 47.64 -39.02
N ASP A 113 6.03 47.42 -37.80
CA ASP A 113 6.88 48.40 -37.12
C ASP A 113 8.30 48.28 -37.66
N VAL A 114 8.84 49.39 -38.17
CA VAL A 114 10.16 49.43 -38.81
C VAL A 114 11.06 50.39 -38.05
N THR A 115 12.15 49.85 -37.55
CA THR A 115 13.15 50.58 -36.77
C THR A 115 14.40 50.88 -37.60
N GLU A 116 15.01 52.03 -37.35
CA GLU A 116 16.23 52.44 -38.06
C GLU A 116 17.43 52.27 -37.12
N VAL A 117 18.41 51.48 -37.56
CA VAL A 117 19.60 51.15 -36.78
C VAL A 117 20.82 51.54 -37.59
N LYS A 118 21.61 52.48 -37.07
CA LYS A 118 22.93 52.79 -37.63
C LYS A 118 23.96 51.82 -37.10
N VAL A 119 24.70 51.19 -37.99
CA VAL A 119 25.74 50.21 -37.66
C VAL A 119 27.06 50.55 -38.35
N PRO A 120 28.20 50.19 -37.76
CA PRO A 120 29.48 50.26 -38.46
C PRO A 120 29.47 49.39 -39.71
N MET A 121 30.14 49.83 -40.77
CA MET A 121 30.37 49.08 -42.00
C MET A 121 31.87 48.89 -42.22
N ARG A 122 32.27 47.68 -42.60
CA ARG A 122 33.66 47.32 -42.89
C ARG A 122 33.75 46.64 -44.26
N THR A 123 34.93 46.66 -44.88
CA THR A 123 35.16 45.84 -46.07
C THR A 123 35.51 44.41 -45.67
N LEU A 124 35.19 43.43 -46.53
CA LEU A 124 35.61 42.04 -46.31
C LEU A 124 37.14 41.91 -46.32
N ALA A 125 37.84 42.71 -47.13
CA ALA A 125 39.30 42.73 -47.15
C ALA A 125 39.89 43.12 -45.79
N ASP A 126 39.30 44.10 -45.09
CA ASP A 126 39.73 44.51 -43.75
C ASP A 126 39.43 43.45 -42.70
N ILE A 127 38.24 42.84 -42.76
CA ILE A 127 37.84 41.76 -41.86
C ILE A 127 38.80 40.56 -42.02
N CYS A 128 39.08 40.16 -43.26
CA CYS A 128 40.04 39.09 -43.55
C CYS A 128 41.44 39.47 -43.09
N ALA A 129 41.89 40.70 -43.32
CA ALA A 129 43.22 41.16 -42.89
C ALA A 129 43.44 41.10 -41.38
N GLU A 130 42.38 41.30 -40.59
CA GLU A 130 42.44 41.24 -39.13
C GLU A 130 42.31 39.80 -38.60
N HIS A 131 41.47 38.97 -39.23
CA HIS A 131 40.99 37.74 -38.61
C HIS A 131 41.29 36.46 -39.38
N ALA A 132 41.49 36.51 -40.70
CA ALA A 132 41.78 35.32 -41.49
C ALA A 132 43.26 34.92 -41.33
N GLN A 133 43.50 33.82 -40.62
CA GLN A 133 44.83 33.25 -40.42
C GLN A 133 44.92 31.90 -41.14
N GLY A 134 45.12 31.93 -42.45
CA GLY A 134 45.27 30.73 -43.28
C GLY A 134 44.18 30.57 -44.33
N GLU A 135 43.82 29.32 -44.61
CA GLU A 135 42.89 28.96 -45.67
C GLU A 135 41.44 29.26 -45.26
N ILE A 136 40.73 29.99 -46.12
CA ILE A 136 39.30 30.21 -45.97
C ILE A 136 38.62 29.11 -46.79
N HIS A 137 37.90 28.22 -46.13
CA HIS A 137 37.33 27.04 -46.78
C HIS A 137 36.02 27.38 -47.48
N PHE A 138 35.21 28.24 -46.87
CA PHE A 138 34.09 28.85 -47.57
C PHE A 138 33.76 30.25 -47.05
N LEU A 139 33.15 31.03 -47.95
CA LEU A 139 32.57 32.35 -47.66
C LEU A 139 31.09 32.30 -48.06
N LYS A 140 30.20 32.54 -47.10
CA LYS A 140 28.76 32.73 -47.33
C LYS A 140 28.41 34.21 -47.32
N ILE A 141 27.64 34.67 -48.30
CA ILE A 141 27.13 36.04 -48.39
C ILE A 141 25.64 35.99 -48.71
N ASP A 142 24.84 36.55 -47.82
CA ASP A 142 23.39 36.61 -47.92
C ASP A 142 22.97 37.76 -47.01
N VAL A 143 22.75 38.89 -47.65
CA VAL A 143 22.56 40.19 -47.01
C VAL A 143 21.36 40.91 -47.63
N GLU A 144 20.37 40.12 -48.06
CA GLU A 144 19.07 40.56 -48.54
C GLU A 144 19.17 41.62 -49.67
N GLY A 145 19.99 41.33 -50.69
CA GLY A 145 20.14 42.15 -51.90
C GLY A 145 21.34 43.11 -51.89
N PHE A 146 22.16 43.09 -50.83
CA PHE A 146 23.37 43.92 -50.70
C PHE A 146 24.66 43.16 -51.11
N GLU A 147 24.55 41.98 -51.73
CA GLU A 147 25.67 41.07 -52.01
C GLU A 147 26.74 41.73 -52.89
N GLY A 148 26.31 42.52 -53.89
CA GLY A 148 27.21 43.22 -54.79
C GLY A 148 28.11 44.24 -54.09
N GLU A 149 27.60 44.93 -53.06
CA GLU A 149 28.42 45.87 -52.27
C GLU A 149 29.40 45.14 -51.36
N VAL A 150 28.98 44.03 -50.75
CA VAL A 150 29.89 43.15 -49.98
C VAL A 150 31.04 42.66 -50.86
N LEU A 151 30.74 42.20 -52.08
CA LEU A 151 31.73 41.69 -53.03
C LEU A 151 32.72 42.76 -53.52
N LYS A 152 32.28 44.02 -53.69
CA LYS A 152 33.17 45.14 -54.01
C LYS A 152 34.21 45.41 -52.92
N GLY A 153 33.88 45.10 -51.66
CA GLY A 153 34.78 45.22 -50.52
C GLY A 153 35.74 44.02 -50.34
N MET A 154 35.72 43.03 -51.22
CA MET A 154 36.56 41.83 -51.13
C MET A 154 37.81 41.94 -52.00
N ASP A 155 38.94 41.43 -51.50
CA ASP A 155 40.18 41.27 -52.27
C ASP A 155 40.41 39.78 -52.56
N PHE A 156 39.83 39.29 -53.66
CA PHE A 156 39.97 37.91 -54.10
C PHE A 156 41.36 37.55 -54.64
N GLN A 157 42.28 38.50 -54.77
CA GLN A 157 43.68 38.18 -55.10
C GLN A 157 44.45 37.80 -53.83
N ARG A 158 44.16 38.46 -52.71
CA ARG A 158 44.82 38.22 -51.44
C ARG A 158 44.16 37.14 -50.59
N TRP A 159 42.83 37.15 -50.52
CA TRP A 159 42.05 36.23 -49.68
C TRP A 159 41.24 35.31 -50.56
N ARG A 160 41.51 34.00 -50.47
CA ARG A 160 41.01 32.98 -51.40
C ARG A 160 40.11 31.95 -50.70
N PRO A 161 38.82 32.26 -50.47
CA PRO A 161 37.85 31.24 -50.13
C PRO A 161 37.83 30.11 -51.15
N TRP A 162 37.83 28.85 -50.72
CA TRP A 162 37.77 27.73 -51.68
C TRP A 162 36.40 27.64 -52.33
N VAL A 163 35.34 27.85 -51.56
CA VAL A 163 33.94 27.86 -52.00
C VAL A 163 33.28 29.18 -51.65
N LEU A 164 32.57 29.77 -52.60
CA LEU A 164 31.68 30.91 -52.38
C LEU A 164 30.24 30.42 -52.42
N VAL A 165 29.43 30.84 -51.45
CA VAL A 165 27.98 30.61 -51.40
C VAL A 165 27.33 31.98 -51.33
N ILE A 166 26.69 32.42 -52.41
CA ILE A 166 26.18 33.79 -52.53
C ILE A 166 24.70 33.74 -52.85
N GLU A 167 23.87 34.41 -52.06
CA GLU A 167 22.45 34.56 -52.36
C GLU A 167 22.29 35.22 -53.73
N ALA A 168 21.45 34.62 -54.56
CA ALA A 168 21.31 34.97 -55.96
C ALA A 168 19.87 35.28 -56.33
N THR A 169 19.01 35.61 -55.36
CA THR A 169 17.60 35.94 -55.51
C THR A 169 17.30 37.37 -55.09
N LEU A 170 16.25 37.97 -55.65
CA LEU A 170 15.68 39.20 -55.09
C LEU A 170 15.05 38.89 -53.71
N PRO A 171 15.12 39.80 -52.73
CA PRO A 171 14.58 39.58 -51.39
C PRO A 171 13.14 39.07 -51.42
N GLY A 172 12.90 37.93 -50.76
CA GLY A 172 11.58 37.28 -50.67
C GLY A 172 11.01 36.74 -51.98
N GLN A 173 11.80 36.69 -53.07
CA GLN A 173 11.34 36.29 -54.40
C GLN A 173 12.16 35.13 -54.98
N ARG A 174 11.60 34.44 -55.98
CA ARG A 174 12.30 33.36 -56.71
C ARG A 174 13.08 33.87 -57.93
N THR A 175 13.00 35.17 -58.21
CA THR A 175 13.66 35.79 -59.36
C THR A 175 15.13 35.95 -59.04
N THR A 176 16.01 35.45 -59.91
CA THR A 176 17.45 35.55 -59.65
C THR A 176 17.99 36.95 -59.94
N ASN A 177 18.97 37.43 -59.16
CA ASN A 177 19.62 38.73 -59.32
C ASN A 177 21.13 38.66 -59.62
N HIS A 178 21.72 37.45 -59.73
CA HIS A 178 23.17 37.23 -59.90
C HIS A 178 23.86 38.07 -60.98
N GLU A 179 23.16 38.45 -62.05
CA GLU A 179 23.70 39.32 -63.11
C GLU A 179 24.24 40.66 -62.58
N THR A 180 23.73 41.12 -61.42
CA THR A 180 24.16 42.38 -60.79
C THR A 180 25.54 42.30 -60.13
N TRP A 181 26.05 41.10 -59.83
CA TRP A 181 27.28 40.93 -59.05
C TRP A 181 28.24 39.83 -59.55
N GLU A 182 27.80 38.87 -60.37
CA GLU A 182 28.62 37.72 -60.79
C GLU A 182 29.90 38.13 -61.55
N HIS A 183 29.86 39.28 -62.22
CA HIS A 183 31.01 39.89 -62.88
C HIS A 183 32.14 40.30 -61.92
N LEU A 184 31.88 40.39 -60.62
CA LEU A 184 32.87 40.64 -59.57
C LEU A 184 33.54 39.35 -59.06
N VAL A 185 33.02 38.18 -59.43
CA VAL A 185 33.49 36.87 -58.94
C VAL A 185 34.28 36.13 -60.02
N LEU A 186 33.67 35.92 -61.21
CA LEU A 186 34.24 35.05 -62.25
C LEU A 186 35.64 35.47 -62.73
N PRO A 187 35.95 36.77 -62.95
CA PRO A 187 37.28 37.18 -63.40
C PRO A 187 38.41 36.89 -62.40
N HIS A 188 38.08 36.59 -61.14
CA HIS A 188 39.04 36.26 -60.08
C HIS A 188 39.32 34.76 -59.96
N GLY A 189 39.08 33.98 -61.02
CA GLY A 189 39.42 32.54 -61.03
C GLY A 189 38.49 31.71 -60.15
N TYR A 190 37.18 31.97 -60.25
CA TYR A 190 36.13 31.17 -59.65
C TYR A 190 35.26 30.56 -60.74
N ARG A 191 34.86 29.31 -60.56
CA ARG A 191 33.97 28.57 -61.47
C ARG A 191 32.62 28.35 -60.83
N TYR A 192 31.57 28.68 -61.57
CA TYR A 192 30.21 28.33 -61.18
C TYR A 192 30.05 26.82 -61.05
N ALA A 193 29.48 26.37 -59.93
CA ALA A 193 29.24 24.96 -59.64
C ALA A 193 27.75 24.61 -59.73
N TYR A 194 26.90 25.35 -59.01
CA TYR A 194 25.51 24.97 -58.79
C TYR A 194 24.64 26.15 -58.32
N PHE A 195 23.33 26.02 -58.50
CA PHE A 195 22.30 26.93 -57.98
C PHE A 195 21.24 26.10 -57.28
N ASP A 196 21.06 26.32 -55.97
CA ASP A 196 20.15 25.53 -55.13
C ASP A 196 18.71 26.05 -55.10
N GLY A 197 18.43 27.08 -55.90
CA GLY A 197 17.15 27.80 -55.91
C GLY A 197 17.16 29.12 -55.15
N LEU A 198 18.16 29.34 -54.28
CA LEU A 198 18.39 30.59 -53.54
C LEU A 198 19.84 31.07 -53.72
N ASN A 199 20.81 30.20 -53.45
CA ASN A 199 22.23 30.49 -53.47
C ASN A 199 22.92 29.92 -54.71
N ARG A 200 23.90 30.66 -55.20
CA ARG A 200 24.87 30.18 -56.19
C ARG A 200 26.18 29.81 -55.53
N TYR A 201 26.73 28.69 -55.98
CA TYR A 201 27.99 28.14 -55.51
C TYR A 201 29.08 28.37 -56.56
N TYR A 202 30.23 28.86 -56.11
CA TYR A 202 31.42 28.99 -56.95
C TYR A 202 32.62 28.36 -56.27
N VAL A 203 33.52 27.78 -57.04
CA VAL A 203 34.72 27.11 -56.55
C VAL A 203 35.95 27.78 -57.14
N ALA A 204 36.93 28.06 -56.29
CA ALA A 204 38.22 28.60 -56.69
C ALA A 204 38.94 27.65 -57.67
N ASP A 205 39.59 28.17 -58.70
CA ASP A 205 40.29 27.38 -59.73
C ASP A 205 41.29 26.37 -59.13
N GLU A 206 41.99 26.77 -58.07
CA GLU A 206 42.95 25.95 -57.33
C GLU A 206 42.32 24.75 -56.58
N HIS A 207 40.99 24.78 -56.37
CA HIS A 207 40.21 23.73 -55.70
C HIS A 207 39.13 23.12 -56.61
N SER A 208 39.38 23.12 -57.92
CA SER A 208 38.42 22.62 -58.92
C SER A 208 37.94 21.18 -58.70
N GLU A 209 38.67 20.37 -57.91
CA GLU A 209 38.23 19.04 -57.47
C GLU A 209 36.92 19.04 -56.68
N LEU A 210 36.57 20.16 -56.02
CA LEU A 210 35.35 20.30 -55.24
C LEU A 210 34.08 20.45 -56.10
N LEU A 211 34.22 20.83 -57.37
CA LEU A 211 33.08 21.04 -58.28
C LEU A 211 32.17 19.81 -58.36
N ALA A 212 32.77 18.61 -58.44
CA ALA A 212 32.03 17.36 -58.56
C ALA A 212 31.23 16.98 -57.29
N ALA A 213 31.54 17.59 -56.13
CA ALA A 213 30.74 17.40 -54.93
C ALA A 213 29.55 18.36 -54.87
N LEU A 214 29.67 19.53 -55.51
CA LEU A 214 28.70 20.62 -55.42
C LEU A 214 27.72 20.67 -56.60
N ASP A 215 27.94 19.88 -57.67
CA ASP A 215 27.18 19.96 -58.94
C ASP A 215 25.75 19.40 -58.89
N ILE A 216 25.38 18.71 -57.81
CA ILE A 216 24.04 18.16 -57.59
C ILE A 216 23.51 18.52 -56.19
N GLN A 217 22.20 18.63 -56.08
CA GLN A 217 21.50 18.90 -54.83
C GLN A 217 21.80 17.87 -53.73
N PRO A 218 21.64 18.24 -52.45
CA PRO A 218 21.52 17.30 -51.34
C PRO A 218 20.46 16.23 -51.63
N ASN A 219 20.78 14.98 -51.29
CA ASN A 219 19.95 13.82 -51.58
C ASN A 219 20.16 12.71 -50.54
N VAL A 220 19.51 11.56 -50.76
CA VAL A 220 19.48 10.43 -49.80
C VAL A 220 20.87 9.85 -49.47
N PHE A 221 21.89 10.12 -50.29
CA PHE A 221 23.25 9.64 -50.06
C PHE A 221 24.06 10.52 -49.08
N ASP A 222 23.52 11.65 -48.63
CA ASP A 222 24.20 12.56 -47.71
C ASP A 222 23.97 12.24 -46.22
N GLU A 223 23.11 11.26 -45.92
CA GLU A 223 22.87 10.74 -44.56
C GLU A 223 22.64 11.84 -43.49
N PHE A 224 21.80 12.83 -43.81
CA PHE A 224 21.47 13.93 -42.90
C PHE A 224 20.03 13.88 -42.39
N ILE A 225 19.80 14.59 -41.28
CA ILE A 225 18.48 14.99 -40.79
C ILE A 225 18.48 16.48 -40.51
N THR A 226 17.31 17.10 -40.46
CA THR A 226 17.20 18.50 -40.05
C THR A 226 17.27 18.64 -38.54
N HIS A 227 17.83 19.74 -38.06
CA HIS A 227 17.88 20.12 -36.66
C HIS A 227 16.48 20.12 -36.01
N HIS A 228 15.44 20.53 -36.75
CA HIS A 228 14.07 20.48 -36.27
C HIS A 228 13.58 19.04 -36.03
N LEU A 229 13.93 18.12 -36.94
CA LEU A 229 13.60 16.70 -36.80
C LEU A 229 14.37 16.08 -35.62
N ASP A 230 15.65 16.41 -35.46
CA ASP A 230 16.46 15.96 -34.33
C ASP A 230 15.87 16.44 -32.99
N LYS A 231 15.57 17.75 -32.86
CA LYS A 231 14.91 18.30 -31.66
C LYS A 231 13.54 17.65 -31.41
N ALA A 232 12.75 17.39 -32.44
CA ALA A 232 11.46 16.73 -32.32
C ALA A 232 11.60 15.28 -31.83
N TRP A 233 12.57 14.52 -32.35
CA TRP A 233 12.88 13.16 -31.90
C TRP A 233 13.40 13.13 -30.48
N ALA A 234 14.30 14.03 -30.10
CA ALA A 234 14.80 14.16 -28.74
C ALA A 234 13.65 14.41 -27.75
N LYS A 235 12.75 15.35 -28.09
CA LYS A 235 11.53 15.62 -27.31
C LYS A 235 10.61 14.40 -27.24
N GLY A 236 10.40 13.69 -28.35
CA GLY A 236 9.57 12.48 -28.38
C GLY A 236 10.12 11.35 -27.51
N LYS A 237 11.44 11.17 -27.45
CA LYS A 237 12.11 10.22 -26.54
C LYS A 237 11.92 10.62 -25.08
N ASP A 238 12.07 11.90 -24.77
CA ASP A 238 11.87 12.41 -23.41
C ASP A 238 10.41 12.23 -22.94
N LEU A 239 9.43 12.59 -23.76
CA LEU A 239 8.01 12.38 -23.45
C LEU A 239 7.71 10.89 -23.26
N SER A 240 8.26 10.03 -24.11
CA SER A 240 8.06 8.58 -24.01
C SER A 240 8.62 8.03 -22.70
N ARG A 241 9.77 8.55 -22.23
CA ARG A 241 10.33 8.25 -20.90
C ARG A 241 9.40 8.71 -19.78
N GLN A 242 8.93 9.96 -19.83
CA GLN A 242 8.01 10.51 -18.82
C GLN A 242 6.71 9.72 -18.73
N VAL A 243 6.16 9.30 -19.88
CA VAL A 243 4.96 8.46 -19.93
C VAL A 243 5.21 7.10 -19.26
N LYS A 244 6.35 6.47 -19.54
CA LYS A 244 6.72 5.20 -18.91
C LYS A 244 6.87 5.33 -17.38
N GLU A 245 7.58 6.35 -16.91
CA GLU A 245 7.74 6.64 -15.48
C GLU A 245 6.38 6.93 -14.81
N GLY A 246 5.47 7.61 -15.52
CA GLY A 246 4.10 7.84 -15.09
C GLY A 246 3.31 6.54 -14.91
N TRP A 247 3.41 5.61 -15.86
CA TRP A 247 2.74 4.31 -15.77
C TRP A 247 3.26 3.46 -14.60
N GLU A 248 4.58 3.41 -14.41
CA GLU A 248 5.19 2.70 -13.28
C GLU A 248 4.72 3.27 -11.94
N ARG A 249 4.55 4.60 -11.85
CA ARG A 249 4.02 5.25 -10.64
C ARG A 249 2.54 4.93 -10.42
N ILE A 250 1.73 4.87 -11.48
CA ILE A 250 0.33 4.47 -11.38
C ILE A 250 0.23 3.02 -10.86
N GLU A 251 1.03 2.11 -11.39
CA GLU A 251 1.06 0.70 -10.95
C GLU A 251 1.47 0.58 -9.46
N GLN A 252 2.46 1.35 -9.01
CA GLN A 252 2.85 1.40 -7.60
C GLN A 252 1.72 1.92 -6.71
N LEU A 253 1.03 2.99 -7.14
CA LEU A 253 -0.10 3.54 -6.40
C LEU A 253 -1.28 2.58 -6.33
N ASP A 254 -1.56 1.85 -7.41
CA ASP A 254 -2.59 0.82 -7.44
C ASP A 254 -2.24 -0.34 -6.49
N GLY A 255 -0.98 -0.78 -6.48
CA GLY A 255 -0.48 -1.75 -5.51
C GLY A 255 -0.66 -1.30 -4.06
N TYR A 256 -0.30 -0.05 -3.74
CA TYR A 256 -0.49 0.52 -2.41
C TYR A 256 -1.97 0.67 -2.03
N ALA A 257 -2.83 1.07 -2.96
CA ALA A 257 -4.27 1.17 -2.73
C ALA A 257 -4.88 -0.21 -2.43
N ASN A 258 -4.47 -1.24 -3.14
CA ASN A 258 -4.90 -2.63 -2.90
C ASN A 258 -4.44 -3.13 -1.52
N GLU A 259 -3.20 -2.86 -1.12
CA GLU A 259 -2.69 -3.21 0.21
C GLU A 259 -3.48 -2.48 1.31
N LEU A 260 -3.72 -1.18 1.15
CA LEU A 260 -4.50 -0.38 2.10
C LEU A 260 -5.95 -0.89 2.21
N SER A 261 -6.58 -1.26 1.08
CA SER A 261 -7.91 -1.86 1.07
C SER A 261 -7.93 -3.19 1.82
N GLY A 262 -6.94 -4.06 1.59
CA GLY A 262 -6.83 -5.33 2.31
C GLY A 262 -6.63 -5.15 3.82
N ASN A 263 -5.83 -4.18 4.23
CA ASN A 263 -5.64 -3.83 5.64
C ASN A 263 -6.93 -3.27 6.27
N LEU A 264 -7.69 -2.48 5.53
CA LEU A 264 -8.98 -1.95 5.98
C LEU A 264 -9.99 -3.08 6.20
N ASP A 265 -10.11 -4.01 5.24
CA ASP A 265 -11.00 -5.17 5.35
C ASP A 265 -10.64 -6.05 6.55
N GLN A 266 -9.34 -6.30 6.76
CA GLN A 266 -8.85 -7.05 7.93
C GLN A 266 -9.20 -6.34 9.24
N SER A 267 -8.97 -5.03 9.32
CA SER A 267 -9.32 -4.22 10.50
C SER A 267 -10.84 -4.24 10.77
N GLN A 268 -11.67 -4.21 9.74
CA GLN A 268 -13.12 -4.33 9.88
C GLN A 268 -13.53 -5.71 10.43
N GLN A 269 -12.93 -6.79 9.93
CA GLN A 269 -13.18 -8.14 10.44
C GLN A 269 -12.77 -8.29 11.90
N ASP A 270 -11.62 -7.74 12.28
CA ASP A 270 -11.14 -7.82 13.65
C ASP A 270 -11.97 -6.96 14.61
N ASN A 271 -12.43 -5.78 14.17
CA ASN A 271 -13.43 -5.00 14.91
C ASN A 271 -14.75 -5.78 15.09
N ALA A 272 -15.24 -6.47 14.05
CA ALA A 272 -16.44 -7.28 14.16
C ALA A 272 -16.29 -8.43 15.18
N LYS A 273 -15.13 -9.11 15.19
CA LYS A 273 -14.81 -10.14 16.20
C LYS A 273 -14.74 -9.56 17.61
N LEU A 274 -14.12 -8.39 17.78
CA LEU A 274 -14.03 -7.70 19.06
C LEU A 274 -15.42 -7.31 19.58
N HIS A 275 -16.28 -6.79 18.71
CA HIS A 275 -17.67 -6.50 19.06
C HIS A 275 -18.42 -7.75 19.52
N GLN A 276 -18.30 -8.87 18.79
CA GLN A 276 -18.93 -10.12 19.18
C GLN A 276 -18.39 -10.66 20.53
N ALA A 277 -17.07 -10.56 20.76
CA ALA A 277 -16.46 -10.95 22.03
C ALA A 277 -16.95 -10.07 23.18
N LEU A 278 -17.05 -8.76 22.97
CA LEU A 278 -17.57 -7.80 23.95
C LEU A 278 -19.02 -8.11 24.31
N GLU A 279 -19.88 -8.38 23.33
CA GLU A 279 -21.27 -8.79 23.58
C GLU A 279 -21.35 -10.08 24.38
N SER A 280 -20.48 -11.06 24.09
CA SER A 280 -20.43 -12.32 24.83
C SER A 280 -19.98 -12.15 26.29
N GLU A 281 -19.02 -11.25 26.54
CA GLU A 281 -18.53 -10.93 27.88
C GLU A 281 -19.61 -10.19 28.67
N GLN A 282 -20.27 -9.20 28.07
CA GLN A 282 -21.39 -8.49 28.69
C GLN A 282 -22.53 -9.45 29.05
N ALA A 283 -22.86 -10.40 28.18
CA ALA A 283 -23.86 -11.43 28.47
C ALA A 283 -23.41 -12.37 29.60
N HIS A 284 -22.12 -12.71 29.69
CA HIS A 284 -21.58 -13.50 30.78
C HIS A 284 -21.61 -12.74 32.11
N SER A 285 -21.15 -11.48 32.11
CA SER A 285 -21.20 -10.58 33.25
C SER A 285 -22.62 -10.41 33.77
N ALA A 286 -23.60 -10.20 32.87
CA ALA A 286 -25.02 -10.15 33.24
C ALA A 286 -25.52 -11.43 33.94
N LYS A 287 -25.12 -12.62 33.45
CA LYS A 287 -25.45 -13.89 34.11
C LYS A 287 -24.81 -14.01 35.50
N VAL A 288 -23.52 -13.69 35.61
CA VAL A 288 -22.81 -13.72 36.91
C VAL A 288 -23.46 -12.75 37.89
N THR A 289 -23.87 -11.55 37.44
CA THR A 289 -24.59 -10.61 38.32
C THR A 289 -25.95 -11.14 38.76
N ASP A 290 -26.69 -11.84 37.90
CA ASP A 290 -27.97 -12.47 38.29
C ASP A 290 -27.75 -13.62 39.29
N GLU A 291 -26.76 -14.48 39.05
CA GLU A 291 -26.37 -15.55 39.97
C GLU A 291 -25.93 -14.99 41.33
N LEU A 292 -25.14 -13.91 41.35
CA LEU A 292 -24.75 -13.22 42.57
C LEU A 292 -25.98 -12.73 43.34
N LEU A 293 -26.93 -12.11 42.64
CA LEU A 293 -28.16 -11.59 43.25
C LEU A 293 -29.01 -12.73 43.83
N GLN A 294 -29.15 -13.84 43.12
CA GLN A 294 -29.84 -15.04 43.61
C GLN A 294 -29.15 -15.67 44.83
N THR A 295 -27.82 -15.77 44.82
CA THR A 295 -27.06 -16.31 45.96
C THR A 295 -27.18 -15.41 47.18
N GLN A 296 -27.16 -14.09 47.01
CA GLN A 296 -27.35 -13.13 48.09
C GLN A 296 -28.75 -13.22 48.71
N VAL A 297 -29.80 -13.38 47.89
CA VAL A 297 -31.16 -13.66 48.37
C VAL A 297 -31.21 -14.96 49.18
N LYS A 298 -30.57 -16.03 48.69
CA LYS A 298 -30.50 -17.32 49.42
C LYS A 298 -29.75 -17.18 50.74
N LEU A 299 -28.66 -16.41 50.77
CA LEU A 299 -27.86 -16.19 51.96
C LEU A 299 -28.65 -15.45 53.03
N HIS A 300 -29.36 -14.37 52.66
CA HIS A 300 -30.27 -13.68 53.56
C HIS A 300 -31.40 -14.57 54.08
N ALA A 301 -31.96 -15.45 53.24
CA ALA A 301 -32.98 -16.40 53.68
C ALA A 301 -32.43 -17.43 54.69
N LEU A 302 -31.17 -17.86 54.53
CA LEU A 302 -30.49 -18.75 55.47
C LEU A 302 -30.15 -18.05 56.78
N GLU A 303 -29.68 -16.80 56.74
CA GLU A 303 -29.44 -15.96 57.92
C GLU A 303 -30.74 -15.80 58.74
N ALA A 304 -31.84 -15.40 58.09
CA ALA A 304 -33.15 -15.28 58.75
C ALA A 304 -33.62 -16.62 59.36
N ARG A 305 -33.35 -17.75 58.69
CA ARG A 305 -33.67 -19.07 59.23
C ARG A 305 -32.80 -19.43 60.43
N ALA A 306 -31.51 -19.10 60.41
CA ALA A 306 -30.61 -19.32 61.52
C ALA A 306 -31.02 -18.49 62.74
N GLU A 307 -31.39 -17.22 62.55
CA GLU A 307 -31.94 -16.36 63.60
C GLU A 307 -33.24 -16.91 64.19
N ALA A 308 -34.17 -17.38 63.33
CA ALA A 308 -35.41 -18.00 63.79
C ALA A 308 -35.16 -19.29 64.60
N LEU A 309 -34.19 -20.11 64.17
CA LEU A 309 -33.80 -21.32 64.89
C LEU A 309 -33.16 -20.97 66.23
N GLN A 310 -32.32 -19.94 66.28
CA GLN A 310 -31.71 -19.45 67.51
C GLN A 310 -32.76 -18.91 68.48
N ALA A 311 -33.75 -18.16 67.99
CA ALA A 311 -34.88 -17.70 68.80
C ALA A 311 -35.70 -18.87 69.36
N THR A 312 -35.87 -19.94 68.57
CA THR A 312 -36.55 -21.18 69.02
C THR A 312 -35.73 -21.94 70.06
N LEU A 313 -34.41 -22.02 69.89
CA LEU A 313 -33.52 -22.60 70.90
C LEU A 313 -33.57 -21.82 72.21
N ASN A 314 -33.54 -20.48 72.13
CA ASN A 314 -33.65 -19.63 73.32
C ASN A 314 -35.02 -19.79 74.02
N SER A 315 -36.12 -19.90 73.26
CA SER A 315 -37.45 -20.08 73.84
C SER A 315 -37.64 -21.48 74.45
N THR A 316 -37.09 -22.52 73.83
CA THR A 316 -37.10 -23.88 74.38
C THR A 316 -36.19 -24.03 75.61
N ASP A 317 -35.05 -23.35 75.65
CA ASP A 317 -34.20 -23.27 76.84
C ASP A 317 -34.91 -22.54 77.99
N ALA A 318 -35.58 -21.42 77.69
CA ALA A 318 -36.42 -20.71 78.66
C ALA A 318 -37.59 -21.57 79.17
N TRP A 319 -38.25 -22.30 78.26
CA TRP A 319 -39.30 -23.26 78.63
C TRP A 319 -38.76 -24.41 79.48
N GLY A 320 -37.58 -24.93 79.16
CA GLY A 320 -36.91 -25.96 79.95
C GLY A 320 -36.61 -25.48 81.38
N LYS A 321 -36.10 -24.26 81.52
CA LYS A 321 -35.84 -23.61 82.82
C LYS A 321 -37.14 -23.36 83.61
N ASP A 322 -38.22 -22.91 82.97
CA ASP A 322 -39.53 -22.74 83.62
C ASP A 322 -40.11 -24.09 84.09
N LEU A 323 -40.01 -25.13 83.26
CA LEU A 323 -40.46 -26.48 83.62
C LEU A 323 -39.66 -27.03 84.81
N GLU A 324 -38.35 -26.81 84.83
CA GLU A 324 -37.48 -27.19 85.94
C GLU A 324 -37.86 -26.46 87.23
N GLN A 325 -38.09 -25.15 87.17
CA GLN A 325 -38.56 -24.36 88.31
C GLN A 325 -39.94 -24.83 88.81
N ARG A 326 -40.88 -25.15 87.90
CA ARG A 326 -42.19 -25.70 88.28
C ARG A 326 -42.07 -27.09 88.91
N LEU A 327 -41.21 -27.96 88.39
CA LEU A 327 -40.94 -29.27 89.00
C LEU A 327 -40.34 -29.13 90.39
N LEU A 328 -39.37 -28.22 90.58
CA LEU A 328 -38.81 -27.92 91.88
C LEU A 328 -39.87 -27.37 92.86
N ALA A 329 -40.75 -26.47 92.40
CA ALA A 329 -41.87 -25.95 93.20
C ALA A 329 -42.89 -27.04 93.56
N VAL A 330 -43.21 -27.95 92.63
CA VAL A 330 -44.06 -29.12 92.89
C VAL A 330 -43.41 -30.06 93.90
N TYR A 331 -42.11 -30.36 93.75
CA TYR A 331 -41.36 -31.18 94.71
C TYR A 331 -41.24 -30.54 96.10
N ALA A 332 -41.21 -29.21 96.18
CA ALA A 332 -41.20 -28.45 97.43
C ALA A 332 -42.59 -28.29 98.07
N SER A 333 -43.68 -28.58 97.35
CA SER A 333 -45.05 -28.40 97.85
C SER A 333 -45.43 -29.42 98.95
N THR A 334 -46.18 -28.96 99.94
CA THR A 334 -46.62 -29.75 101.11
C THR A 334 -47.50 -30.95 100.71
N SER A 335 -48.27 -30.84 99.62
CA SER A 335 -49.09 -31.93 99.07
C SER A 335 -48.27 -33.05 98.42
N TRP A 336 -47.09 -32.74 97.83
CA TRP A 336 -46.20 -33.75 97.24
C TRP A 336 -45.39 -34.52 98.29
N ARG A 337 -45.11 -33.95 99.46
CA ARG A 337 -44.46 -34.66 100.58
C ARG A 337 -45.42 -35.59 101.33
N ILE A 338 -46.72 -35.25 101.40
CA ILE A 338 -47.74 -36.03 102.12
C ILE A 338 -48.22 -37.27 101.33
N THR A 339 -48.22 -37.21 100.00
CA THR A 339 -48.69 -38.31 99.12
C THR A 339 -47.60 -39.35 98.76
N ALA A 340 -46.41 -39.25 99.36
CA ALA A 340 -45.28 -40.15 99.14
C ALA A 340 -45.58 -41.65 99.43
N PRO A 341 -46.35 -42.04 100.47
CA PRO A 341 -46.64 -43.46 100.75
C PRO A 341 -47.61 -44.08 99.73
N MET A 342 -48.56 -43.30 99.20
CA MET A 342 -49.55 -43.79 98.22
C MET A 342 -48.96 -44.01 96.81
N ARG A 343 -47.85 -43.35 96.48
CA ARG A 343 -47.15 -43.54 95.19
C ARG A 343 -46.23 -44.76 95.14
N PHE A 344 -45.98 -45.41 96.27
CA PHE A 344 -45.32 -46.71 96.35
C PHE A 344 -46.28 -47.88 96.05
N ILE A 345 -47.60 -47.65 96.17
CA ILE A 345 -48.65 -48.67 96.03
C ILE A 345 -49.26 -48.70 94.59
N MET A 346 -48.98 -47.69 93.76
CA MET A 346 -49.44 -47.61 92.36
C MET A 346 -48.34 -47.84 91.29
N ARG A 347 -47.27 -48.58 91.61
CA ARG A 347 -46.31 -49.09 90.59
C ARG A 347 -46.55 -50.58 90.31
N ARG A 348 -47.54 -50.87 89.47
CA ARG A 348 -47.69 -52.16 88.76
C ARG A 348 -47.63 -51.87 87.25
N GLY A 349 -46.53 -52.24 86.59
CA GLY A 349 -46.41 -52.20 85.13
C GLY A 349 -44.97 -52.31 84.61
N ASP A 350 -44.76 -53.24 83.69
CA ASP A 350 -43.60 -53.52 82.80
C ASP A 350 -42.26 -54.07 83.32
N ASN A 351 -41.95 -54.06 84.62
CA ASN A 351 -40.68 -54.66 85.12
C ASN A 351 -40.88 -55.81 86.12
N SER A 352 -41.49 -56.92 85.68
CA SER A 352 -41.65 -58.15 86.48
C SER A 352 -40.52 -59.18 86.23
N PRO A 353 -39.94 -59.78 87.30
CA PRO A 353 -38.78 -60.68 87.24
C PRO A 353 -39.05 -62.00 86.49
N ALA A 354 -40.31 -62.38 86.27
CA ALA A 354 -40.67 -63.58 85.51
C ALA A 354 -40.29 -63.52 84.02
N ASN A 355 -40.18 -62.31 83.43
CA ASN A 355 -39.76 -62.13 82.03
C ASN A 355 -38.23 -61.91 81.87
N LEU A 356 -37.49 -61.74 82.97
CA LEU A 356 -36.02 -61.67 82.95
C LEU A 356 -35.39 -63.05 82.66
N VAL A 357 -36.07 -64.12 83.06
CA VAL A 357 -35.66 -65.51 82.82
C VAL A 357 -35.90 -65.94 81.37
N LYS A 358 -36.90 -65.36 80.69
CA LYS A 358 -37.16 -65.58 79.25
C LYS A 358 -36.09 -64.95 78.34
N ARG A 359 -35.39 -63.91 78.81
CA ARG A 359 -34.37 -63.18 78.03
C ARG A 359 -32.99 -63.84 78.06
N LYS A 360 -32.67 -64.67 79.07
CA LYS A 360 -31.38 -65.38 79.17
C LYS A 360 -31.37 -66.79 78.54
N ALA A 361 -32.52 -67.34 78.13
CA ALA A 361 -32.59 -68.67 77.49
C ALA A 361 -32.35 -68.66 75.95
N LYS A 362 -32.37 -67.50 75.29
CA LYS A 362 -32.24 -67.41 73.81
C LYS A 362 -30.79 -67.42 73.29
N GLY A 363 -29.80 -67.25 74.16
CA GLY A 363 -28.36 -67.18 73.82
C GLY A 363 -27.60 -68.51 73.88
N ALA A 364 -28.19 -69.55 74.47
CA ALA A 364 -27.57 -70.87 74.59
C ALA A 364 -27.95 -71.81 73.42
N LEU A 365 -29.17 -71.68 72.88
CA LEU A 365 -29.66 -72.49 71.75
C LEU A 365 -28.97 -72.17 70.41
N ARG A 366 -28.48 -70.94 70.21
CA ARG A 366 -27.75 -70.52 69.00
C ARG A 366 -26.31 -71.06 68.93
N ARG A 367 -25.69 -71.34 70.08
CA ARG A 367 -24.31 -71.86 70.15
C ARG A 367 -24.26 -73.39 70.03
N GLY A 368 -25.31 -74.10 70.48
CA GLY A 368 -25.42 -75.55 70.29
C GLY A 368 -25.71 -75.96 68.83
N LEU A 369 -26.47 -75.17 68.07
CA LEU A 369 -26.87 -75.52 66.71
C LEU A 369 -25.78 -75.27 65.65
N LYS A 370 -24.84 -74.35 65.89
CA LYS A 370 -23.66 -74.09 65.04
C LYS A 370 -22.53 -75.12 65.26
N TRP A 371 -22.50 -75.79 66.40
CA TRP A 371 -21.53 -76.86 66.71
C TRP A 371 -21.94 -78.21 66.11
N LEU A 372 -23.24 -78.45 65.97
CA LEU A 372 -23.79 -79.70 65.44
C LEU A 372 -23.75 -79.80 63.90
N THR A 373 -23.59 -78.68 63.20
CA THR A 373 -23.56 -78.62 61.72
C THR A 373 -22.16 -78.53 61.10
N SER A 374 -21.10 -78.57 61.93
CA SER A 374 -19.70 -78.50 61.48
C SER A 374 -18.93 -79.83 61.54
N ARG A 375 -19.61 -80.96 61.81
CA ARG A 375 -19.01 -82.31 61.84
C ARG A 375 -19.57 -83.21 60.72
N GLU A 376 -18.75 -83.46 59.71
CA GLU A 376 -19.06 -84.22 58.47
C GLU A 376 -19.59 -85.65 58.74
N SER A 377 -19.21 -86.28 59.85
CA SER A 377 -19.59 -87.65 60.22
C SER A 377 -21.05 -87.80 60.70
N LEU A 378 -21.67 -86.74 61.23
CA LEU A 378 -23.07 -86.76 61.71
C LEU A 378 -24.08 -86.44 60.59
N ARG A 379 -23.63 -85.81 59.50
CA ARG A 379 -24.44 -85.48 58.33
C ARG A 379 -24.91 -86.74 57.58
N ARG A 380 -24.09 -87.80 57.53
CA ARG A 380 -24.45 -89.06 56.85
C ARG A 380 -25.40 -89.97 57.65
N ALA A 381 -25.51 -89.79 58.96
CA ALA A 381 -26.36 -90.62 59.83
C ALA A 381 -27.78 -90.03 60.06
N THR A 382 -27.94 -88.72 59.91
CA THR A 382 -29.20 -88.01 60.25
C THR A 382 -30.14 -87.80 59.06
N LEU A 383 -29.59 -87.76 57.83
CA LEU A 383 -30.33 -87.56 56.59
C LEU A 383 -31.40 -88.63 56.25
N PRO A 384 -31.23 -89.94 56.52
CA PRO A 384 -32.28 -90.93 56.23
C PRO A 384 -33.44 -90.93 57.24
N ILE A 385 -33.24 -90.38 58.45
CA ILE A 385 -34.28 -90.30 59.50
C ILE A 385 -35.18 -89.07 59.29
N ILE A 386 -34.62 -87.97 58.78
CA ILE A 386 -35.36 -86.73 58.48
C ILE A 386 -36.24 -86.90 57.21
N ALA A 387 -35.92 -87.83 56.31
CA ALA A 387 -36.69 -88.11 55.09
C ALA A 387 -37.98 -88.94 55.31
N ARG A 388 -38.24 -89.46 56.53
CA ARG A 388 -39.42 -90.28 56.85
C ARG A 388 -40.52 -89.55 57.64
N SER A 389 -40.37 -88.25 57.92
CA SER A 389 -41.38 -87.45 58.63
C SER A 389 -41.63 -86.09 57.94
N PRO A 390 -42.81 -85.89 57.31
CA PRO A 390 -43.13 -84.67 56.55
C PRO A 390 -43.07 -83.37 57.37
N TRP A 391 -43.39 -83.44 58.67
CA TRP A 391 -43.37 -82.28 59.57
C TRP A 391 -41.96 -81.78 59.88
N LEU A 392 -40.99 -82.69 60.02
CA LEU A 392 -39.58 -82.36 60.23
C LEU A 392 -38.93 -81.83 58.94
N GLN A 393 -39.32 -82.31 57.77
CA GLN A 393 -38.93 -81.76 56.47
C GLN A 393 -39.37 -80.30 56.31
N GLN A 394 -40.61 -79.96 56.68
CA GLN A 394 -41.09 -78.56 56.61
C GLN A 394 -40.35 -77.62 57.57
N LYS A 395 -40.06 -78.05 58.81
CA LYS A 395 -39.31 -77.20 59.76
C LYS A 395 -37.83 -77.06 59.45
N VAL A 396 -37.19 -78.11 58.92
CA VAL A 396 -35.78 -78.06 58.49
C VAL A 396 -35.63 -77.30 57.17
N ALA A 397 -36.59 -77.41 56.23
CA ALA A 397 -36.63 -76.60 55.01
C ALA A 397 -36.90 -75.11 55.30
N ALA A 398 -37.81 -74.79 56.24
CA ALA A 398 -38.07 -73.40 56.64
C ALA A 398 -36.87 -72.75 57.36
N THR A 399 -36.10 -73.52 58.14
CA THR A 399 -34.90 -73.01 58.84
C THR A 399 -33.66 -72.99 57.96
N LEU A 400 -33.52 -73.89 56.97
CA LEU A 400 -32.49 -73.83 55.93
C LEU A 400 -32.77 -72.75 54.88
N ALA A 401 -34.03 -72.48 54.54
CA ALA A 401 -34.43 -71.34 53.70
C ALA A 401 -34.12 -70.00 54.41
N ALA A 402 -34.42 -69.89 55.71
CA ALA A 402 -34.04 -68.72 56.50
C ALA A 402 -32.53 -68.54 56.71
N ALA A 403 -31.73 -69.61 56.57
CA ALA A 403 -30.27 -69.56 56.68
C ALA A 403 -29.54 -69.36 55.33
N LYS A 404 -30.15 -69.77 54.20
CA LYS A 404 -29.64 -69.50 52.85
C LYS A 404 -29.97 -68.10 52.34
N SER A 405 -31.01 -67.45 52.87
CA SER A 405 -31.39 -66.06 52.52
C SER A 405 -30.60 -64.97 53.27
N ALA A 406 -29.55 -65.32 54.01
CA ALA A 406 -28.75 -64.36 54.79
C ALA A 406 -27.42 -63.95 54.14
N THR A 407 -27.10 -64.41 52.92
CA THR A 407 -25.89 -63.98 52.18
C THR A 407 -26.14 -63.95 50.67
N ALA A 408 -26.08 -62.73 50.13
CA ALA A 408 -26.00 -62.28 48.73
C ALA A 408 -27.35 -62.10 47.97
N PRO A 409 -27.70 -60.87 47.53
CA PRO A 409 -29.02 -60.52 47.02
C PRO A 409 -29.10 -60.51 45.48
N ASP A 410 -30.13 -61.16 44.94
CA ASP A 410 -30.73 -60.77 43.67
C ASP A 410 -31.60 -59.53 43.90
N ALA A 411 -31.45 -58.55 43.02
CA ALA A 411 -32.18 -57.29 43.04
C ALA A 411 -33.67 -57.52 42.70
N GLN A 412 -34.49 -57.59 43.74
CA GLN A 412 -35.91 -57.25 43.68
C GLN A 412 -36.14 -56.09 44.64
N THR A 413 -36.11 -54.88 44.08
CA THR A 413 -36.48 -53.65 44.77
C THR A 413 -37.97 -53.64 45.05
N ALA A 414 -38.28 -53.83 46.34
CA ALA A 414 -39.51 -53.44 47.01
C ALA A 414 -39.86 -51.96 46.70
N PRO A 415 -41.15 -51.58 46.81
CA PRO A 415 -41.65 -50.28 46.37
C PRO A 415 -40.88 -49.12 47.01
N ASP A 416 -40.50 -48.18 46.15
CA ASP A 416 -39.64 -47.05 46.42
C ASP A 416 -40.21 -46.20 47.56
N VAL A 417 -39.51 -46.18 48.69
CA VAL A 417 -39.83 -45.35 49.84
C VAL A 417 -39.52 -43.90 49.45
N PRO A 418 -40.50 -42.97 49.53
CA PRO A 418 -40.30 -41.57 49.18
C PRO A 418 -39.06 -40.98 49.86
N GLU A 419 -38.26 -40.25 49.10
CA GLU A 419 -36.93 -39.76 49.51
C GLU A 419 -36.94 -38.99 50.84
N LEU A 420 -38.05 -38.31 51.14
CA LEU A 420 -38.34 -37.58 52.38
C LEU A 420 -38.34 -38.45 53.67
N LEU A 421 -38.52 -39.77 53.58
CA LEU A 421 -38.64 -40.66 54.75
C LEU A 421 -37.34 -41.41 55.09
N ARG A 422 -36.27 -41.23 54.30
CA ARG A 422 -34.98 -41.95 54.47
C ARG A 422 -34.18 -41.46 55.68
N ALA A 423 -34.38 -40.22 56.12
CA ALA A 423 -33.67 -39.62 57.27
C ALA A 423 -34.20 -40.07 58.65
N LEU A 424 -35.35 -40.75 58.70
CA LEU A 424 -35.97 -41.12 59.98
C LEU A 424 -35.35 -42.40 60.58
N PRO A 425 -35.16 -42.47 61.91
CA PRO A 425 -34.76 -43.69 62.60
C PRO A 425 -35.72 -44.84 62.31
N GLN A 426 -35.20 -46.07 62.24
CA GLN A 426 -36.00 -47.23 61.80
C GLN A 426 -37.22 -47.48 62.70
N SER A 427 -37.15 -47.15 63.99
CA SER A 427 -38.30 -47.18 64.91
C SER A 427 -39.42 -46.24 64.50
N ALA A 428 -39.10 -45.04 64.01
CA ALA A 428 -40.09 -44.07 63.55
C ALA A 428 -40.74 -44.50 62.23
N ARG A 429 -39.99 -45.15 61.33
CA ARG A 429 -40.53 -45.75 60.09
C ARG A 429 -41.52 -46.88 60.38
N THR A 430 -41.26 -47.70 61.39
CA THR A 430 -42.18 -48.77 61.80
C THR A 430 -43.48 -48.21 62.38
N VAL A 431 -43.40 -47.18 63.22
CA VAL A 431 -44.58 -46.50 63.80
C VAL A 431 -45.41 -45.82 62.72
N LEU A 432 -44.78 -45.17 61.74
CA LEU A 432 -45.47 -44.55 60.59
C LEU A 432 -46.20 -45.60 59.74
N ALA A 433 -45.55 -46.74 59.48
CA ALA A 433 -46.15 -47.84 58.71
C ALA A 433 -47.27 -48.57 59.48
N ASP A 434 -47.23 -48.59 60.82
CA ASP A 434 -48.32 -49.09 61.66
C ASP A 434 -49.50 -48.10 61.69
N LEU A 435 -49.24 -46.79 61.74
CA LEU A 435 -50.27 -45.75 61.66
C LEU A 435 -50.95 -45.71 60.30
N GLN A 436 -50.20 -45.85 59.19
CA GLN A 436 -50.77 -45.90 57.85
C GLN A 436 -51.66 -47.14 57.65
N ARG A 437 -51.24 -48.30 58.17
CA ARG A 437 -52.08 -49.51 58.16
C ARG A 437 -53.34 -49.37 59.00
N ALA A 438 -53.27 -48.69 60.15
CA ALA A 438 -54.44 -48.40 60.98
C ALA A 438 -55.41 -47.43 60.27
N PHE A 439 -54.89 -46.44 59.53
CA PHE A 439 -55.69 -45.48 58.78
C PHE A 439 -56.39 -46.13 57.57
N GLU A 440 -55.72 -47.02 56.84
CA GLU A 440 -56.31 -47.78 55.72
C GLU A 440 -57.36 -48.80 56.18
N GLN A 441 -57.25 -49.34 57.40
CA GLN A 441 -58.27 -50.20 58.00
C GLN A 441 -59.50 -49.42 58.48
N GLN A 442 -59.33 -48.14 58.83
CA GLN A 442 -60.43 -47.25 59.23
C GLN A 442 -61.17 -46.63 58.03
N ALA A 443 -60.58 -46.66 56.83
CA ALA A 443 -61.18 -46.19 55.58
C ALA A 443 -61.92 -47.28 54.76
N LYS A 444 -61.97 -48.53 55.27
CA LYS A 444 -62.73 -49.66 54.69
C LYS A 444 -63.95 -50.07 55.53
N HIS A 445 -64.28 -49.28 56.54
CA HIS A 445 -65.55 -49.25 57.29
C HIS A 445 -66.12 -47.84 57.19
#